data_AF-A0A951KV23-F1
#
_entry.id   AF-A0A951KV23-F1
#
_cell.length_a   1.000
_cell.length_b   1.000
_cell.length_c   1.000
_cell.angle_alpha   90.00
_cell.angle_beta   90.00
_cell.angle_gamma   90.00
#
_symmetry.space_group_name_H-M   'P 1'
#
loop_
_entity.id
_entity.type
_entity.pdbx_description
1 polymer ?
#
loop_
_entity_poly.entity_id
_entity_poly.type
_entity_poly.pdbx_seq_one_letter_code
_entity_poly.pdbx_strand_id
1 'polypeptide(L)'
;MKYVLLFVETDGLLSANAILQQWAQERGIRWQVTDDSRWGARVERYLTDPSRQPDPSRWETELAYLAVDRRIPRLFSHQPVGARR
;
A
#
# COMPACT_ATOMS: atom_id res chain seq x y z
N MET A 1 2.61 15.83 4.09
CA MET A 1 3.15 14.45 4.12
C MET A 1 2.68 13.72 2.87
N LYS A 2 3.52 12.90 2.23
CA LYS A 2 3.13 12.13 1.03
C LYS A 2 3.27 10.63 1.34
N TYR A 3 2.23 9.88 0.99
CA TYR A 3 2.13 8.43 1.18
C TYR A 3 2.12 7.75 -0.19
N VAL A 4 2.61 6.50 -0.27
CA VAL A 4 2.41 5.62 -1.43
C VAL A 4 1.25 4.68 -1.13
N LEU A 5 0.19 4.72 -1.93
CA LEU A 5 -1.08 4.02 -1.69
C LEU A 5 -1.19 2.74 -2.53
N LEU A 6 -1.60 1.63 -1.93
CA LEU A 6 -2.02 0.40 -2.63
C LEU A 6 -3.40 -0.03 -2.14
N PHE A 7 -4.34 -0.28 -3.06
CA PHE A 7 -5.66 -0.82 -2.75
C PHE A 7 -5.65 -2.35 -2.88
N VAL A 8 -6.21 -3.07 -1.91
CA VAL A 8 -6.25 -4.53 -1.91
C VAL A 8 -7.52 -5.10 -1.26
N GLU A 9 -7.95 -6.26 -1.76
CA GLU A 9 -8.88 -7.19 -1.09
C GLU A 9 -8.28 -7.70 0.23
N THR A 10 -9.12 -7.83 1.26
CA THR A 10 -8.67 -8.00 2.65
C THR A 10 -7.93 -9.29 2.98
N ASP A 11 -8.14 -10.36 2.21
CA ASP A 11 -7.43 -11.64 2.33
C ASP A 11 -5.98 -11.58 1.78
N GLY A 12 -5.63 -10.54 1.04
CA GLY A 12 -4.33 -10.36 0.39
C GLY A 12 -3.33 -9.48 1.12
N LEU A 13 -3.59 -9.02 2.35
CA LEU A 13 -2.83 -7.94 2.99
C LEU A 13 -1.32 -8.21 3.11
N LEU A 14 -0.91 -9.43 3.44
CA LEU A 14 0.51 -9.81 3.48
C LEU A 14 1.14 -9.72 2.10
N SER A 15 0.48 -10.29 1.09
CA SER A 15 0.90 -10.24 -0.31
C SER A 15 0.95 -8.81 -0.83
N ALA A 16 0.00 -7.98 -0.44
CA ALA A 16 -0.05 -6.56 -0.80
C ALA A 16 1.13 -5.77 -0.25
N ASN A 17 1.49 -6.02 1.02
CA ASN A 17 2.68 -5.41 1.63
C ASN A 17 3.96 -5.89 0.93
N ALA A 18 4.05 -7.15 0.50
CA ALA A 18 5.18 -7.65 -0.29
C ALA A 18 5.25 -6.97 -1.67
N ILE A 19 4.11 -6.89 -2.37
CA ILE A 19 3.98 -6.25 -3.69
C ILE A 19 4.36 -4.76 -3.63
N LEU A 20 3.87 -4.02 -2.63
CA LEU A 20 4.19 -2.60 -2.45
C LEU A 20 5.68 -2.39 -2.19
N GLN A 21 6.29 -3.25 -1.37
CA GLN A 21 7.74 -3.19 -1.11
C GLN A 21 8.56 -3.53 -2.35
N GLN A 22 8.19 -4.57 -3.09
CA GLN A 22 8.84 -4.94 -4.35
C GLN A 22 8.74 -3.82 -5.39
N TRP A 23 7.54 -3.26 -5.58
CA TRP A 23 7.31 -2.15 -6.51
C TRP A 23 8.18 -0.93 -6.19
N ALA A 24 8.39 -0.62 -4.90
CA ALA A 24 9.27 0.47 -4.51
C ALA A 24 10.75 0.16 -4.77
N GLN A 25 11.19 -1.08 -4.52
CA GLN A 25 12.54 -1.53 -4.85
C GLN A 25 12.81 -1.40 -6.36
N GLU A 26 11.89 -1.86 -7.21
CA GLU A 26 12.00 -1.77 -8.67
C GLU A 26 12.10 -0.32 -9.18
N ARG A 27 11.67 0.65 -8.37
CA ARG A 27 11.65 2.08 -8.72
C ARG A 27 12.68 2.92 -7.97
N GLY A 28 13.55 2.30 -7.17
CA GLY A 28 14.52 3.01 -6.35
C GLY A 28 13.90 3.90 -5.27
N ILE A 29 12.64 3.64 -4.89
CA ILE A 29 11.97 4.35 -3.80
C ILE A 29 12.45 3.76 -2.49
N ARG A 30 13.06 4.60 -1.66
CA ARG A 30 13.52 4.20 -0.32
C ARG A 30 12.48 4.57 0.73
N TRP A 31 12.09 3.60 1.55
CA TRP A 31 11.21 3.83 2.68
C TRP A 31 11.93 4.51 3.83
N GLN A 32 11.19 5.30 4.62
CA GLN A 32 11.69 5.80 5.88
C GLN A 32 11.60 4.67 6.91
N VAL A 33 12.66 3.85 6.97
CA VAL A 33 12.81 2.75 7.91
C VAL A 33 14.22 2.77 8.49
N THR A 34 14.35 2.43 9.77
CA THR A 34 15.62 2.34 10.50
C THR A 34 15.74 0.94 11.08
N ASP A 35 16.95 0.37 11.12
CA ASP A 35 17.21 -0.97 11.69
C ASP A 35 16.27 -2.06 11.14
N ASP A 36 15.90 -1.94 9.86
CA ASP A 36 14.99 -2.82 9.09
C ASP A 36 13.60 -3.08 9.71
N SER A 37 13.24 -2.36 10.78
CA SER A 37 12.04 -2.65 11.59
C SER A 37 11.34 -1.40 12.14
N ARG A 38 12.05 -0.28 12.27
CA ARG A 38 11.49 0.99 12.79
C ARG A 38 11.03 1.87 11.64
N TRP A 39 9.76 1.73 11.28
CA TRP A 39 9.11 2.51 10.23
C TRP A 39 8.76 3.92 10.71
N GLY A 40 9.09 4.94 9.91
CA GLY A 40 8.66 6.31 10.14
C GLY A 40 7.14 6.46 10.01
N ALA A 41 6.54 5.78 9.02
CA ALA A 41 5.12 5.45 9.02
C ALA A 41 4.80 4.31 8.03
N ARG A 42 3.91 3.43 8.47
CA ARG A 42 3.23 2.39 7.69
C ARG A 42 1.78 2.35 8.17
N VAL A 43 0.85 2.62 7.27
CA VAL A 43 -0.55 2.85 7.59
C VAL A 43 -1.41 1.94 6.74
N GLU A 44 -2.44 1.38 7.35
CA GLU A 44 -3.49 0.63 6.68
C GLU A 44 -4.82 1.32 6.96
N ARG A 45 -5.59 1.64 5.92
CA ARG A 45 -6.91 2.28 6.05
C ARG A 45 -7.96 1.36 5.45
N TYR A 46 -8.83 0.83 6.30
CA TYR A 46 -10.01 0.08 5.88
C TYR A 46 -11.08 1.08 5.42
N LEU A 47 -11.44 1.04 4.15
CA LEU A 47 -12.33 2.02 3.53
C LEU A 47 -13.79 1.56 3.51
N THR A 48 -14.01 0.25 3.66
CA THR A 48 -15.33 -0.37 3.63
C THR A 48 -15.89 -0.55 5.04
N ASP A 49 -17.11 -0.09 5.27
CA ASP A 49 -17.86 -0.35 6.49
C ASP A 49 -18.48 -1.76 6.43
N PRO A 50 -18.05 -2.71 7.29
CA PRO A 50 -18.52 -4.10 7.25
C PRO A 50 -20.00 -4.24 7.59
N SER A 51 -20.61 -3.27 8.28
CA SER A 51 -22.05 -3.28 8.57
C SER A 51 -22.90 -2.95 7.34
N ARG A 52 -22.33 -2.23 6.37
CA ARG A 52 -22.99 -1.84 5.11
C ARG A 52 -22.64 -2.77 3.96
N GLN A 53 -21.47 -3.37 3.99
CA GLN A 53 -21.02 -4.37 3.01
C GLN A 53 -20.50 -5.60 3.76
N PRO A 54 -21.37 -6.61 3.99
CA PRO A 54 -20.98 -7.79 4.75
C PRO A 54 -20.12 -8.77 3.95
N ASP A 55 -20.03 -8.63 2.62
CA ASP A 55 -19.18 -9.45 1.76
C ASP A 55 -17.71 -8.93 1.82
N PRO A 56 -16.78 -9.69 2.45
CA PRO A 56 -15.41 -9.26 2.62
C PRO A 56 -14.60 -9.22 1.31
N SER A 57 -15.03 -9.93 0.26
CA SER A 57 -14.38 -9.82 -1.06
C SER A 57 -14.57 -8.43 -1.69
N ARG A 58 -15.48 -7.62 -1.14
CA ARG A 58 -15.72 -6.25 -1.58
C ARG A 58 -15.07 -5.21 -0.67
N TRP A 59 -14.27 -5.64 0.30
CA TRP A 59 -13.61 -4.74 1.21
C TRP A 59 -12.37 -4.14 0.57
N GLU A 60 -12.24 -2.83 0.69
CA GLU A 60 -11.09 -2.09 0.18
C GLU A 60 -10.22 -1.66 1.35
N THR A 61 -8.93 -1.97 1.25
CA THR A 61 -7.90 -1.47 2.18
C THR A 61 -6.86 -0.68 1.42
N GLU A 62 -6.52 0.50 1.92
CA GLU A 62 -5.43 1.32 1.41
C GLU A 62 -4.18 1.12 2.29
N LEU A 63 -3.06 0.70 1.68
CA LEU A 63 -1.75 0.58 2.31
C LEU A 63 -0.88 1.78 1.96
N ALA A 64 -0.28 2.40 2.98
CA ALA A 64 0.44 3.66 2.88
C ALA A 64 1.80 3.63 3.59
N TYR A 65 2.89 3.80 2.85
CA TYR A 65 4.25 3.84 3.41
C TYR A 65 4.86 5.22 3.26
N LEU A 66 5.62 5.64 4.28
CA LEU A 66 6.39 6.88 4.22
C LEU A 66 7.75 6.62 3.56
N ALA A 67 8.07 7.42 2.55
CA ALA A 67 9.33 7.36 1.85
C ALA A 67 10.26 8.52 2.22
N VAL A 68 11.57 8.30 2.04
CA VAL A 68 12.60 9.33 2.31
C VAL A 68 12.58 10.46 1.29
N ASP A 69 12.13 10.19 0.06
CA ASP A 69 12.07 11.18 -1.02
C ASP A 69 10.69 11.87 -1.09
N ARG A 70 10.68 13.20 -1.14
CA ARG A 70 9.47 14.03 -1.27
C ARG A 70 8.99 14.20 -2.73
N ARG A 71 9.79 13.79 -3.71
CA ARG A 71 9.49 13.86 -5.15
C ARG A 71 8.75 12.64 -5.70
N ILE A 72 8.16 11.81 -4.84
CA ILE A 72 7.31 10.72 -5.32
C ILE A 72 6.09 11.32 -6.06
N PRO A 73 5.84 10.90 -7.32
CA PRO A 73 4.64 11.28 -8.04
C PRO A 73 3.43 10.77 -7.27
N ARG A 74 2.35 11.57 -7.19
CA ARG A 74 1.06 11.01 -6.76
C ARG A 74 0.65 10.02 -7.84
N LEU A 75 0.87 8.73 -7.61
CA LEU A 75 0.34 7.68 -8.46
C LEU A 75 -1.14 7.51 -8.11
N PHE A 76 -1.97 8.42 -8.61
CA PHE A 76 -3.38 8.14 -8.80
C PHE A 76 -3.50 7.33 -10.08
N SER A 77 -3.35 6.02 -9.96
CA SER A 77 -3.80 5.11 -10.99
C SER A 77 -4.44 3.92 -10.31
N HIS A 78 -5.71 3.68 -10.63
CA HIS A 78 -6.43 2.41 -10.46
C HIS A 78 -5.75 1.27 -11.26
N GLN A 79 -4.42 1.20 -11.28
CA GLN A 79 -3.71 0.09 -11.86
C GLN A 79 -3.49 -0.94 -10.74
N PRO A 80 -4.09 -2.13 -10.83
CA PRO A 80 -3.76 -3.21 -9.93
C PRO A 80 -2.26 -3.48 -10.04
N VAL A 81 -1.54 -3.29 -8.93
CA VAL A 81 -0.18 -3.79 -8.81
C VAL A 81 -0.31 -5.31 -8.66
N GLY A 82 -0.20 -6.03 -9.78
CA GLY A 82 -0.34 -7.50 -9.80
C GLY A 82 -1.14 -8.12 -10.95
N ALA A 83 -1.64 -7.35 -11.92
CA ALA A 83 -2.20 -7.95 -13.14
C ALA A 83 -1.06 -8.58 -13.98
N ARG A 84 -0.79 -9.87 -13.75
CA ARG A 84 -0.06 -10.69 -14.71
C ARG A 84 -0.83 -10.62 -16.04
N ARG A 85 -0.12 -10.35 -17.12
CA ARG A 85 -0.61 -10.56 -18.48
C ARG A 85 -0.90 -12.02 -18.73
#